data_AF-A0A817LKU8-F1
#
_entry.id   AF-A0A817LKU8-F1
#
_cell.length_a   1.000
_cell.length_b   1.000
_cell.length_c   1.000
_cell.angle_alpha   90.00
_cell.angle_beta   90.00
_cell.angle_gamma   90.00
#
_symmetry.space_group_name_H-M   'P 1'
#
loop_
_entity.id
_entity.type
_entity.pdbx_description
1 polymer ?
#
loop_
_entity_poly.entity_id
_entity_poly.type
_entity_poly.pdbx_seq_one_letter_code
_entity_poly.pdbx_strand_id
1 'polypeptide(L)'
;MIMAMFAFVGDRLVRKDDLYSYQVMEKTIKTVIPSLYKEKNLEQRRPILAKITHVFVTSLAHLPAHRRQDIFRMLMESIGQDECLWFAPIQLFDSILLSPINKKNEETLKKSLIDANEQMLNSFNQFSSSTLLISLTRILNVLLNLPDQITKNQSTPSTYSHLIDLRLYTTKHIHVFKYQLLAFVNNILSADFFIKMIKNGLRQENELNYLNELIQTILHCLLWANKLSEDDIDISRYNKSILNKIYDCLNKSIALLNGSMFVSIISNLLQQQQTNEKLQRKTLERILLTNANN
;
A
#
# COMPACT_ATOMS: atom_id res chain seq x y z
N MET A 1 -8.69 19.94 20.05
CA MET A 1 -8.17 21.03 19.19
C MET A 1 -7.91 20.58 17.75
N ILE A 2 -7.16 19.48 17.52
CA ILE A 2 -6.90 18.91 16.18
C ILE A 2 -8.19 18.53 15.42
N MET A 3 -9.13 17.84 16.09
CA MET A 3 -10.45 17.51 15.50
C MET A 3 -11.26 18.74 15.07
N ALA A 4 -11.17 19.87 15.78
CA ALA A 4 -11.90 21.09 15.45
C ALA A 4 -11.32 21.82 14.23
N MET A 5 -10.00 21.76 14.03
CA MET A 5 -9.34 22.31 12.85
C MET A 5 -9.63 21.48 11.59
N PHE A 6 -9.67 20.14 11.71
CA PHE A 6 -10.02 19.27 10.59
C PHE A 6 -11.53 19.21 10.31
N ALA A 7 -12.38 19.37 11.33
CA ALA A 7 -13.79 19.64 11.12
C ALA A 7 -13.99 21.00 10.43
N PHE A 8 -13.16 22.01 10.72
CA PHE A 8 -13.20 23.30 10.01
C PHE A 8 -12.77 23.17 8.54
N VAL A 9 -11.73 22.38 8.24
CA VAL A 9 -11.31 22.06 6.86
C VAL A 9 -12.35 21.19 6.14
N GLY A 10 -12.95 20.20 6.82
CA GLY A 10 -13.90 19.24 6.26
C GLY A 10 -15.32 19.77 6.09
N ASP A 11 -15.82 20.61 6.99
CA ASP A 11 -17.24 21.00 7.05
C ASP A 11 -17.53 22.36 6.40
N ARG A 12 -16.57 23.32 6.45
CA ARG A 12 -16.75 24.66 5.87
C ARG A 12 -16.01 24.92 4.56
N LEU A 13 -14.93 24.19 4.27
CA LEU A 13 -14.11 24.40 3.08
C LEU A 13 -14.46 23.46 1.90
N VAL A 14 -15.00 22.26 2.19
CA VAL A 14 -15.39 21.26 1.19
C VAL A 14 -16.67 21.64 0.43
N ARG A 15 -17.51 22.51 1.00
CA ARG A 15 -18.81 22.90 0.43
C ARG A 15 -18.84 24.22 -0.35
N LYS A 16 -17.76 25.01 -0.37
CA LYS A 16 -17.70 26.26 -1.13
C LYS A 16 -16.76 26.12 -2.32
N ASP A 17 -17.35 26.05 -3.51
CA ASP A 17 -16.67 25.86 -4.80
C ASP A 17 -15.86 27.09 -5.28
N ASP A 18 -15.55 28.05 -4.41
CA ASP A 18 -14.85 29.29 -4.81
C ASP A 18 -13.32 29.15 -4.75
N LEU A 19 -12.62 29.75 -5.73
CA LEU A 19 -11.15 29.76 -5.86
C LEU A 19 -10.43 30.21 -4.58
N TYR A 20 -11.04 31.12 -3.82
CA TYR A 20 -10.50 31.61 -2.55
C TYR A 20 -10.45 30.52 -1.47
N SER A 21 -11.50 29.68 -1.37
CA SER A 21 -11.53 28.55 -0.42
C SER A 21 -10.43 27.54 -0.74
N TYR A 22 -10.15 27.31 -2.03
CA TYR A 22 -9.06 26.45 -2.46
C TYR A 22 -7.68 27.02 -2.08
N GLN A 23 -7.43 28.31 -2.34
CA GLN A 23 -6.17 28.97 -1.97
C GLN A 23 -5.93 28.95 -0.45
N VAL A 24 -6.98 29.16 0.35
CA VAL A 24 -6.89 29.03 1.82
C VAL A 24 -6.58 27.59 2.22
N MET A 25 -7.20 26.60 1.57
CA MET A 25 -6.91 25.18 1.80
C MET A 25 -5.44 24.86 1.52
N GLU A 26 -4.97 25.24 0.33
CA GLU A 26 -3.61 25.01 -0.14
C GLU A 26 -2.60 25.66 0.82
N LYS A 27 -2.82 26.92 1.19
CA LYS A 27 -1.96 27.64 2.11
C LYS A 27 -1.96 26.99 3.49
N THR A 28 -3.11 26.54 3.98
CA THR A 28 -3.24 25.85 5.27
C THR A 28 -2.49 24.52 5.26
N ILE A 29 -2.65 23.71 4.21
CA ILE A 29 -1.95 22.44 4.05
C ILE A 29 -0.43 22.70 4.05
N LYS A 30 0.06 23.60 3.19
CA LYS A 30 1.51 23.83 3.02
C LYS A 30 2.18 24.51 4.23
N THR A 31 1.43 25.20 5.09
CA THR A 31 2.01 25.95 6.24
C THR A 31 1.73 25.31 7.58
N VAL A 32 0.47 24.98 7.86
CA VAL A 32 0.03 24.51 9.17
C VAL A 32 0.38 23.04 9.36
N ILE A 33 0.14 22.17 8.37
CA ILE A 33 0.40 20.73 8.53
C ILE A 33 1.87 20.46 8.88
N PRO A 34 2.88 21.03 8.18
CA PRO A 34 4.27 20.85 8.55
C PRO A 34 4.60 21.33 9.97
N SER A 35 3.99 22.43 10.43
CA SER A 35 4.23 22.95 11.78
C SER A 35 3.83 21.98 12.90
N LEU A 36 2.89 21.05 12.64
CA LEU A 36 2.41 20.08 13.64
C LEU A 36 3.45 19.01 14.01
N TYR A 37 4.42 18.79 13.14
CA TYR A 37 5.38 17.68 13.26
C TYR A 37 6.85 18.10 13.07
N LYS A 38 7.14 19.31 12.59
CA LYS A 38 8.50 19.83 12.31
C LYS A 38 9.50 19.69 13.47
N GLU A 39 9.07 19.84 14.71
CA GLU A 39 9.94 19.80 15.89
C GLU A 39 10.06 18.40 16.55
N LYS A 40 9.36 17.40 16.00
CA LYS A 40 9.29 16.06 16.60
C LYS A 40 10.33 15.12 15.98
N ASN A 41 10.72 14.07 16.69
CA ASN A 41 11.54 13.00 16.12
C ASN A 41 10.68 12.04 15.28
N LEU A 42 11.28 11.26 14.38
CA LEU A 42 10.56 10.37 13.44
C LEU A 42 9.49 9.49 14.10
N GLU A 43 9.82 8.84 15.23
CA GLU A 43 8.88 7.99 15.97
C GLU A 43 7.68 8.76 16.55
N GLN A 44 7.89 10.02 16.93
CA GLN A 44 6.82 10.90 17.43
C GLN A 44 6.00 11.53 16.30
N ARG A 45 6.58 11.65 15.09
CA ARG A 45 5.89 12.17 13.90
C ARG A 45 4.90 11.15 13.35
N ARG A 46 5.32 9.88 13.20
CA ARG A 46 4.50 8.80 12.62
C ARG A 46 3.04 8.75 13.11
N PRO A 47 2.71 8.77 14.41
CA PRO A 47 1.31 8.75 14.86
C PRO A 47 0.52 9.99 14.44
N ILE A 48 1.18 11.14 14.31
CA ILE A 48 0.54 12.39 13.89
C ILE A 48 0.27 12.32 12.39
N LEU A 49 1.26 11.90 11.61
CA LEU A 49 1.12 11.75 10.16
C LEU A 49 0.04 10.72 9.82
N ALA A 50 0.03 9.57 10.51
CA ALA A 50 -1.03 8.58 10.40
C ALA A 50 -2.42 9.17 10.68
N LYS A 51 -2.59 10.00 11.73
CA LYS A 51 -3.87 10.65 12.03
C LYS A 51 -4.29 11.64 10.94
N ILE A 52 -3.34 12.44 10.43
CA ILE A 52 -3.62 13.41 9.37
C ILE A 52 -4.04 12.67 8.09
N THR A 53 -3.30 11.64 7.69
CA THR A 53 -3.64 10.81 6.53
C THR A 53 -5.00 10.13 6.70
N HIS A 54 -5.29 9.55 7.86
CA HIS A 54 -6.57 8.90 8.12
C HIS A 54 -7.77 9.86 7.96
N VAL A 55 -7.69 11.04 8.59
CA VAL A 55 -8.75 12.06 8.48
C VAL A 55 -8.94 12.49 7.03
N PHE A 56 -7.84 12.65 6.30
CA PHE A 56 -7.91 13.03 4.90
C PHE A 56 -8.54 11.94 4.03
N VAL A 57 -8.06 10.71 4.14
CA VAL A 57 -8.52 9.53 3.39
C VAL A 57 -10.01 9.26 3.61
N THR A 58 -10.47 9.32 4.86
CA THR A 58 -11.89 9.16 5.20
C THR A 58 -12.74 10.32 4.69
N SER A 59 -12.17 11.51 4.53
CA SER A 59 -12.85 12.68 3.99
C SER A 59 -12.81 12.75 2.45
N LEU A 60 -11.95 11.97 1.78
CA LEU A 60 -11.77 12.03 0.32
C LEU A 60 -13.09 11.81 -0.44
N ALA A 61 -13.95 10.91 0.06
CA ALA A 61 -15.25 10.62 -0.56
C ALA A 61 -16.17 11.85 -0.59
N HIS A 62 -16.00 12.77 0.36
CA HIS A 62 -16.77 14.02 0.44
C HIS A 62 -16.18 15.14 -0.43
N LEU A 63 -14.94 14.99 -0.93
CA LEU A 63 -14.33 15.97 -1.81
C LEU A 63 -14.85 15.83 -3.25
N PRO A 64 -15.07 16.96 -3.97
CA PRO A 64 -15.37 16.96 -5.40
C PRO A 64 -14.33 16.17 -6.20
N ALA A 65 -14.79 15.33 -7.12
CA ALA A 65 -13.94 14.41 -7.89
C ALA A 65 -12.77 15.12 -8.58
N HIS A 66 -13.01 16.31 -9.16
CA HIS A 66 -12.00 17.08 -9.90
C HIS A 66 -10.89 17.70 -9.01
N ARG A 67 -11.11 17.88 -7.70
CA ARG A 67 -10.10 18.46 -6.77
C ARG A 67 -9.42 17.42 -5.89
N ARG A 68 -10.06 16.26 -5.74
CA ARG A 68 -9.63 15.18 -4.83
C ARG A 68 -8.16 14.81 -5.03
N GLN A 69 -7.78 14.65 -6.29
CA GLN A 69 -6.44 14.30 -6.73
C GLN A 69 -5.39 15.37 -6.36
N ASP A 70 -5.64 16.63 -6.72
CA ASP A 70 -4.72 17.72 -6.43
C ASP A 70 -4.54 17.95 -4.93
N ILE A 71 -5.62 17.88 -4.15
CA ILE A 71 -5.55 18.05 -2.70
C ILE A 71 -4.77 16.89 -2.07
N PHE A 72 -4.97 15.66 -2.55
CA PHE A 72 -4.21 14.49 -2.08
C PHE A 72 -2.71 14.65 -2.35
N ARG A 73 -2.33 15.08 -3.57
CA ARG A 73 -0.93 15.35 -3.91
C ARG A 73 -0.33 16.42 -2.99
N MET A 74 -1.00 17.58 -2.85
CA MET A 74 -0.51 18.67 -1.99
C MET A 74 -0.31 18.22 -0.54
N LEU A 75 -1.20 17.39 -0.01
CA LEU A 75 -1.09 16.86 1.35
C LEU A 75 0.10 15.90 1.48
N MET A 76 0.28 14.98 0.54
CA MET A 76 1.39 14.02 0.57
C MET A 76 2.75 14.70 0.40
N GLU A 77 2.86 15.66 -0.51
CA GLU A 77 4.06 16.51 -0.65
C GLU A 77 4.36 17.28 0.64
N SER A 78 3.31 17.79 1.32
CA SER A 78 3.46 18.56 2.55
C SER A 78 3.78 17.71 3.78
N ILE A 79 3.55 16.40 3.77
CA ILE A 79 3.79 15.51 4.91
C ILE A 79 5.05 14.65 4.71
N GLY A 80 5.46 14.45 3.46
CA GLY A 80 6.54 13.54 3.08
C GLY A 80 5.96 12.30 2.40
N GLN A 81 5.87 12.36 1.07
CA GLN A 81 5.26 11.32 0.25
C GLN A 81 5.97 9.95 0.39
N ASP A 82 7.30 9.92 0.49
CA ASP A 82 8.06 8.68 0.61
C ASP A 82 7.80 7.95 1.95
N GLU A 83 7.48 8.72 3.01
CA GLU A 83 7.24 8.18 4.35
C GLU A 83 5.78 7.81 4.59
N CYS A 84 4.84 8.50 3.94
CA CYS A 84 3.42 8.46 4.32
C CYS A 84 2.45 8.01 3.22
N LEU A 85 2.86 7.96 1.95
CA LEU A 85 1.95 7.59 0.85
C LEU A 85 1.32 6.20 1.07
N TRP A 86 2.10 5.25 1.58
CA TRP A 86 1.64 3.90 1.89
C TRP A 86 0.61 3.80 3.03
N PHE A 87 0.48 4.83 3.88
CA PHE A 87 -0.57 4.87 4.91
C PHE A 87 -1.96 4.96 4.29
N ALA A 88 -2.09 5.68 3.17
CA ALA A 88 -3.39 6.01 2.58
C ALA A 88 -4.21 4.78 2.15
N PRO A 89 -3.68 3.83 1.34
CA PRO A 89 -4.44 2.65 0.96
C PRO A 89 -4.78 1.76 2.17
N ILE A 90 -3.86 1.63 3.13
CA ILE A 90 -4.07 0.84 4.36
C ILE A 90 -5.26 1.40 5.15
N GLN A 91 -5.23 2.69 5.46
CA GLN A 91 -6.26 3.35 6.26
C GLN A 91 -7.61 3.42 5.53
N LEU A 92 -7.59 3.55 4.20
CA LEU A 92 -8.81 3.51 3.41
C LEU A 92 -9.47 2.13 3.51
N PHE A 93 -8.72 1.06 3.26
CA PHE A 93 -9.27 -0.29 3.32
C PHE A 93 -9.70 -0.66 4.74
N ASP A 94 -8.97 -0.24 5.77
CA ASP A 94 -9.37 -0.42 7.18
C ASP A 94 -10.73 0.25 7.44
N SER A 95 -10.89 1.52 7.06
CA SER A 95 -12.14 2.27 7.24
C SER A 95 -13.34 1.61 6.53
N ILE A 96 -13.12 1.03 5.36
CA ILE A 96 -14.17 0.35 4.57
C ILE A 96 -14.56 -0.98 5.19
N LEU A 97 -13.59 -1.74 5.71
CA LEU A 97 -13.83 -3.03 6.37
C LEU A 97 -14.56 -2.86 7.71
N LEU A 98 -14.21 -1.81 8.47
CA LEU A 98 -14.83 -1.53 9.76
C LEU A 98 -16.18 -0.79 9.65
N SER A 99 -16.50 -0.24 8.47
CA SER A 99 -17.75 0.47 8.20
C SER A 99 -18.99 -0.39 8.51
N PRO A 100 -19.94 0.11 9.32
CA PRO A 100 -21.13 -0.66 9.73
C PRO A 100 -22.07 -0.97 8.57
N ILE A 101 -22.02 -0.18 7.49
CA ILE A 101 -22.82 -0.39 6.27
C ILE A 101 -22.34 -1.65 5.55
N ASN A 102 -21.02 -1.82 5.46
CA ASN A 102 -20.38 -2.91 4.73
C ASN A 102 -20.36 -4.24 5.52
N LYS A 103 -20.54 -4.18 6.85
CA LYS A 103 -20.66 -5.37 7.71
C LYS A 103 -21.94 -6.19 7.45
N LYS A 104 -22.98 -5.58 6.87
CA LYS A 104 -24.28 -6.22 6.67
C LYS A 104 -24.44 -6.88 5.29
N ASN A 105 -23.76 -6.35 4.26
CA ASN A 105 -23.90 -6.80 2.87
C ASN A 105 -22.52 -7.02 2.20
N GLU A 106 -22.13 -8.28 1.98
CA GLU A 106 -20.84 -8.62 1.35
C GLU A 106 -20.66 -8.03 -0.06
N GLU A 107 -21.74 -7.91 -0.84
CA GLU A 107 -21.67 -7.30 -2.18
C GLU A 107 -21.36 -5.80 -2.12
N THR A 108 -21.92 -5.08 -1.14
CA THR A 108 -21.63 -3.66 -0.95
C THR A 108 -20.20 -3.43 -0.50
N LEU A 109 -19.66 -4.35 0.31
CA LEU A 109 -18.26 -4.36 0.71
C LEU A 109 -17.35 -4.56 -0.50
N LYS A 110 -17.64 -5.55 -1.37
CA LYS A 110 -16.88 -5.78 -2.61
C LYS A 110 -16.88 -4.56 -3.53
N LYS A 111 -18.06 -3.95 -3.77
CA LYS A 111 -18.17 -2.73 -4.59
C LYS A 111 -17.37 -1.57 -3.99
N SER A 112 -17.54 -1.30 -2.70
CA SER A 112 -16.81 -0.23 -2.01
C SER A 112 -15.29 -0.44 -2.06
N LEU A 113 -14.80 -1.68 -1.97
CA LEU A 113 -13.38 -2.00 -2.08
C LEU A 113 -12.85 -1.81 -3.51
N ILE A 114 -13.66 -2.03 -4.54
CA ILE A 114 -13.29 -1.78 -5.94
C ILE A 114 -13.22 -0.27 -6.19
N ASP A 115 -14.26 0.48 -5.81
CA ASP A 115 -14.31 1.93 -5.99
C ASP A 115 -13.14 2.62 -5.26
N ALA A 116 -12.82 2.15 -4.05
CA ALA A 116 -11.68 2.62 -3.27
C ALA A 116 -10.33 2.30 -3.92
N ASN A 117 -10.19 1.10 -4.52
CA ASN A 117 -9.00 0.73 -5.28
C ASN A 117 -8.79 1.68 -6.47
N GLU A 118 -9.82 1.93 -7.26
CA GLU A 118 -9.75 2.83 -8.42
C GLU A 118 -9.40 4.25 -8.00
N GLN A 119 -10.05 4.74 -6.94
CA GLN A 119 -9.76 6.06 -6.38
C GLN A 119 -8.30 6.19 -5.91
N MET A 120 -7.76 5.18 -5.21
CA MET A 120 -6.37 5.19 -4.78
C MET A 120 -5.40 5.05 -5.95
N LEU A 121 -5.68 4.18 -6.91
CA LEU A 121 -4.85 4.00 -8.11
C LEU A 121 -4.73 5.32 -8.89
N ASN A 122 -5.85 6.02 -9.08
CA ASN A 122 -5.89 7.33 -9.73
C ASN A 122 -5.13 8.40 -8.94
N SER A 123 -5.11 8.31 -7.61
CA SER A 123 -4.33 9.23 -6.77
C SER A 123 -2.83 8.95 -6.86
N PHE A 124 -2.43 7.68 -6.99
CA PHE A 124 -1.03 7.24 -7.06
C PHE A 124 -0.35 7.60 -8.39
N ASN A 125 -1.10 7.82 -9.47
CA ASN A 125 -0.57 8.24 -10.78
C ASN A 125 0.23 9.57 -10.76
N GLN A 126 0.07 10.38 -9.72
CA GLN A 126 0.72 11.70 -9.65
C GLN A 126 2.11 11.69 -9.01
N PHE A 127 2.56 10.54 -8.52
CA PHE A 127 3.80 10.40 -7.76
C PHE A 127 4.91 9.77 -8.59
N SER A 128 6.16 10.03 -8.16
CA SER A 128 7.35 9.50 -8.82
C SER A 128 7.48 7.98 -8.70
N SER A 129 8.20 7.35 -9.63
CA SER A 129 8.53 5.92 -9.64
C SER A 129 9.18 5.44 -8.34
N SER A 130 10.14 6.22 -7.80
CA SER A 130 10.82 5.90 -6.54
C SER A 130 9.87 5.89 -5.35
N THR A 131 9.05 6.93 -5.19
CA THR A 131 8.03 7.02 -4.12
C THR A 131 7.05 5.85 -4.20
N LEU A 132 6.62 5.47 -5.41
CA LEU A 132 5.72 4.35 -5.62
C LEU A 132 6.36 3.02 -5.25
N LEU A 133 7.60 2.75 -5.69
CA LEU A 133 8.32 1.52 -5.35
C LEU A 133 8.53 1.38 -3.83
N ILE A 134 8.98 2.45 -3.17
CA ILE A 134 9.12 2.48 -1.70
C ILE A 134 7.78 2.18 -1.04
N SER A 135 6.70 2.82 -1.49
CA SER A 135 5.37 2.64 -0.92
C SER A 135 4.84 1.21 -1.08
N LEU A 136 5.02 0.61 -2.26
CA LEU A 136 4.64 -0.78 -2.51
C LEU A 136 5.39 -1.75 -1.59
N THR A 137 6.70 -1.56 -1.45
CA THR A 137 7.54 -2.34 -0.52
C THR A 137 7.06 -2.20 0.92
N ARG A 138 6.70 -1.00 1.37
CA ARG A 138 6.17 -0.77 2.72
C ARG A 138 4.81 -1.43 2.93
N ILE A 139 3.92 -1.40 1.93
CA ILE A 139 2.62 -2.09 1.99
C ILE A 139 2.80 -3.60 2.15
N LEU A 140 3.72 -4.20 1.38
CA LEU A 140 4.01 -5.63 1.48
C LEU A 140 4.64 -6.01 2.83
N ASN A 141 5.50 -5.15 3.39
CA ASN A 141 6.04 -5.36 4.73
C ASN A 141 4.96 -5.31 5.82
N VAL A 142 3.94 -4.46 5.67
CA VAL A 142 2.77 -4.48 6.57
C VAL A 142 2.04 -5.81 6.46
N LEU A 143 1.80 -6.30 5.24
CA LEU A 143 1.15 -7.60 5.00
C LEU A 143 1.88 -8.75 5.72
N LEU A 144 3.21 -8.78 5.64
CA LEU A 144 4.05 -9.79 6.30
C LEU A 144 3.99 -9.73 7.82
N ASN A 145 3.89 -8.54 8.40
CA ASN A 145 3.90 -8.33 9.85
C ASN A 145 2.51 -8.46 10.49
N LEU A 146 1.44 -8.55 9.70
CA LEU A 146 0.09 -8.77 10.19
C LEU A 146 -0.09 -10.22 10.63
N PRO A 147 -0.71 -10.50 11.79
CA PRO A 147 -0.97 -11.86 12.25
C PRO A 147 -1.94 -12.59 11.33
N ASP A 148 -1.82 -13.92 11.25
CA ASP A 148 -2.69 -14.77 10.43
C ASP A 148 -4.01 -15.13 11.12
N GLN A 149 -4.01 -15.17 12.45
CA GLN A 149 -5.20 -15.39 13.25
C GLN A 149 -5.22 -14.43 14.43
N ILE A 150 -6.36 -13.80 14.67
CA ILE A 150 -6.58 -12.96 15.85
C ILE A 150 -6.79 -13.88 17.05
N THR A 151 -5.75 -14.04 17.86
CA THR A 151 -5.94 -14.56 19.22
C THR A 151 -6.31 -13.39 20.12
N LYS A 152 -7.22 -13.61 21.09
CA LYS A 152 -7.88 -12.56 21.91
C LYS A 152 -6.93 -11.61 22.67
N ASN A 153 -5.62 -11.85 22.64
CA ASN A 153 -4.59 -11.06 23.33
C ASN A 153 -3.48 -10.48 22.41
N GLN A 154 -3.62 -10.57 21.08
CA GLN A 154 -2.62 -9.96 20.19
C GLN A 154 -2.79 -8.44 20.17
N SER A 155 -1.76 -7.74 20.67
CA SER A 155 -1.57 -6.33 20.37
C SER A 155 -1.14 -6.18 18.91
N THR A 156 -1.57 -5.10 18.27
CA THR A 156 -0.96 -4.66 17.01
C THR A 156 0.55 -4.59 17.19
N PRO A 157 1.35 -5.02 16.20
CA PRO A 157 2.78 -4.76 16.24
C PRO A 157 2.97 -3.28 16.52
N SER A 158 3.77 -2.93 17.53
CA SER A 158 3.93 -1.55 18.01
C SER A 158 4.16 -0.57 16.85
N THR A 159 4.89 -1.00 15.84
CA THR A 159 5.21 -0.31 14.57
C THR A 159 3.99 0.16 13.77
N TYR A 160 2.87 -0.56 13.79
CA TYR A 160 1.68 -0.27 12.97
C TYR A 160 0.43 0.06 13.79
N SER A 161 0.56 0.11 15.12
CA SER A 161 -0.54 0.41 16.05
C SER A 161 -1.25 1.75 15.78
N HIS A 162 -0.58 2.67 15.10
CA HIS A 162 -1.13 3.98 14.72
C HIS A 162 -1.89 3.97 13.39
N LEU A 163 -1.78 2.89 12.61
CA LEU A 163 -2.38 2.77 11.28
C LEU A 163 -3.59 1.84 11.26
N ILE A 164 -3.55 0.75 12.03
CA ILE A 164 -4.59 -0.29 12.07
C ILE A 164 -4.86 -0.64 13.53
N ASP A 165 -6.14 -0.76 13.89
CA ASP A 165 -6.54 -1.32 15.18
C ASP A 165 -7.06 -2.76 15.05
N LEU A 166 -6.15 -3.74 15.18
CA LEU A 166 -6.48 -5.17 15.04
C LEU A 166 -7.50 -5.67 16.08
N ARG A 167 -7.77 -4.92 17.15
CA ARG A 167 -8.78 -5.29 18.17
C ARG A 167 -10.19 -5.33 17.59
N LEU A 168 -10.43 -4.56 16.54
CA LEU A 168 -11.74 -4.46 15.88
C LEU A 168 -11.91 -5.49 14.75
N TYR A 169 -10.83 -6.20 14.40
CA TYR A 169 -10.84 -7.15 13.30
C TYR A 169 -11.37 -8.52 13.74
N THR A 170 -11.87 -9.26 12.74
CA THR A 170 -12.09 -10.71 12.81
C THR A 170 -11.04 -11.40 11.93
N THR A 171 -10.84 -12.71 12.11
CA THR A 171 -9.94 -13.49 11.23
C THR A 171 -10.29 -13.33 9.75
N LYS A 172 -11.59 -13.30 9.43
CA LYS A 172 -12.09 -13.00 8.08
C LYS A 172 -11.70 -11.59 7.60
N HIS A 173 -11.81 -10.57 8.44
CA HIS A 173 -11.41 -9.21 8.08
C HIS A 173 -9.91 -9.13 7.78
N ILE A 174 -9.05 -9.84 8.52
CA ILE A 174 -7.61 -9.88 8.23
C ILE A 174 -7.36 -10.51 6.86
N HIS A 175 -8.03 -11.63 6.56
CA HIS A 175 -7.86 -12.31 5.28
C HIS A 175 -8.26 -11.40 4.11
N VAL A 176 -9.43 -10.77 4.19
CA VAL A 176 -9.90 -9.82 3.17
C VAL A 176 -8.94 -8.63 3.06
N PHE A 177 -8.45 -8.09 4.17
CA PHE A 177 -7.51 -6.97 4.19
C PHE A 177 -6.17 -7.32 3.53
N LYS A 178 -5.56 -8.46 3.89
CA LYS A 178 -4.31 -8.94 3.28
C LYS A 178 -4.48 -9.15 1.78
N TYR A 179 -5.59 -9.78 1.37
CA TYR A 179 -5.91 -9.95 -0.05
C TYR A 179 -6.06 -8.61 -0.77
N GLN A 180 -6.73 -7.64 -0.15
CA GLN A 180 -6.96 -6.32 -0.73
C GLN A 180 -5.66 -5.53 -0.90
N LEU A 181 -4.76 -5.55 0.10
CA LEU A 181 -3.44 -4.93 -0.01
C LEU A 181 -2.64 -5.53 -1.17
N LEU A 182 -2.64 -6.85 -1.29
CA LEU A 182 -1.95 -7.56 -2.36
C LEU A 182 -2.58 -7.26 -3.72
N ALA A 183 -3.92 -7.20 -3.81
CA ALA A 183 -4.63 -6.82 -5.02
C ALA A 183 -4.30 -5.38 -5.45
N PHE A 184 -4.20 -4.45 -4.49
CA PHE A 184 -3.81 -3.07 -4.75
C PHE A 184 -2.38 -2.98 -5.31
N VAL A 185 -1.41 -3.66 -4.68
CA VAL A 185 -0.02 -3.76 -5.18
C VAL A 185 -0.03 -4.31 -6.61
N ASN A 186 -0.78 -5.38 -6.84
CA ASN A 186 -0.88 -6.02 -8.15
C ASN A 186 -1.47 -5.09 -9.23
N ASN A 187 -2.45 -4.26 -8.86
CA ASN A 187 -3.07 -3.29 -9.77
C ASN A 187 -2.09 -2.16 -10.13
N ILE A 188 -1.28 -1.68 -9.18
CA ILE A 188 -0.24 -0.68 -9.48
C ILE A 188 0.82 -1.27 -10.40
N LEU A 189 1.34 -2.47 -10.11
CA LEU A 189 2.34 -3.14 -10.94
C LEU A 189 1.83 -3.38 -12.37
N SER A 190 0.52 -3.58 -12.55
CA SER A 190 -0.13 -3.73 -13.85
C SER A 190 -0.51 -2.43 -14.55
N ALA A 191 -0.44 -1.29 -13.87
CA ALA A 191 -0.97 -0.06 -14.43
C ALA A 191 -0.09 0.49 -15.55
N ASP A 192 -0.71 0.90 -16.65
CA ASP A 192 0.00 1.43 -17.82
C ASP A 192 0.87 2.64 -17.49
N PHE A 193 0.40 3.51 -16.60
CA PHE A 193 1.16 4.68 -16.16
C PHE A 193 2.44 4.25 -15.44
N PHE A 194 2.36 3.26 -14.56
CA PHE A 194 3.49 2.75 -13.78
C PHE A 194 4.51 2.04 -14.67
N ILE A 195 4.05 1.19 -15.58
CA ILE A 195 4.90 0.50 -16.56
C ILE A 195 5.66 1.52 -17.43
N LYS A 196 4.96 2.55 -17.93
CA LYS A 196 5.58 3.62 -18.73
C LYS A 196 6.59 4.43 -17.91
N MET A 197 6.27 4.77 -16.66
CA MET A 197 7.18 5.50 -15.78
C MET A 197 8.44 4.71 -15.50
N ILE A 198 8.33 3.42 -15.17
CA ILE A 198 9.50 2.56 -14.93
C ILE A 198 10.35 2.43 -16.20
N LYS A 199 9.75 2.12 -17.35
CA LYS A 199 10.50 1.98 -18.62
C LYS A 199 11.27 3.25 -19.00
N ASN A 200 10.73 4.43 -18.67
CA ASN A 200 11.38 5.71 -18.95
C ASN A 200 12.34 6.17 -17.85
N GLY A 201 12.11 5.77 -16.59
CA GLY A 201 12.78 6.25 -15.38
C GLY A 201 13.98 5.43 -14.89
N LEU A 202 14.06 4.14 -15.26
CA LEU A 202 15.02 3.11 -14.79
C LEU A 202 16.53 3.37 -15.05
N ARG A 203 16.93 4.61 -15.31
CA ARG A 203 18.33 5.01 -15.56
C ARG A 203 19.13 5.30 -14.28
N GLN A 204 18.48 5.37 -13.11
CA GLN A 204 19.13 5.69 -11.85
C GLN A 204 19.35 4.44 -10.99
N GLU A 205 20.58 4.22 -10.50
CA GLU A 205 20.94 3.08 -9.64
C GLU A 205 20.04 2.93 -8.40
N ASN A 206 19.54 4.04 -7.87
CA ASN A 206 18.63 4.04 -6.71
C ASN A 206 17.28 3.38 -7.00
N GLU A 207 16.72 3.57 -8.20
CA GLU A 207 15.43 2.94 -8.56
C GLU A 207 15.57 1.43 -8.71
N LEU A 208 16.72 0.98 -9.22
CA LEU A 208 17.07 -0.43 -9.28
C LEU A 208 17.11 -1.04 -7.88
N ASN A 209 17.70 -0.33 -6.91
CA ASN A 209 17.73 -0.79 -5.52
C ASN A 209 16.32 -0.88 -4.91
N TYR A 210 15.44 0.09 -5.15
CA TYR A 210 14.07 0.03 -4.67
C TYR A 210 13.26 -1.11 -5.32
N LEU A 211 13.49 -1.37 -6.60
CA LEU A 211 12.89 -2.50 -7.31
C LEU A 211 13.41 -3.84 -6.75
N ASN A 212 14.70 -3.92 -6.42
CA ASN A 212 15.29 -5.10 -5.77
C ASN A 212 14.66 -5.37 -4.41
N GLU A 213 14.50 -4.32 -3.59
CA GLU A 213 13.85 -4.41 -2.28
C GLU A 213 12.39 -4.88 -2.42
N LEU A 214 11.68 -4.39 -3.44
CA LEU A 214 10.31 -4.82 -3.74
C LEU A 214 10.26 -6.31 -4.11
N ILE A 215 11.13 -6.77 -5.01
CA ILE A 215 11.19 -8.19 -5.41
C ILE A 215 11.53 -9.08 -4.21
N GLN A 216 12.52 -8.69 -3.40
CA GLN A 216 12.88 -9.43 -2.18
C GLN A 216 11.69 -9.53 -1.23
N THR A 217 10.95 -8.43 -1.03
CA THR A 217 9.76 -8.41 -0.18
C THR A 217 8.66 -9.32 -0.74
N ILE A 218 8.44 -9.35 -2.06
CA ILE A 218 7.50 -10.29 -2.70
C ILE A 218 7.93 -11.75 -2.48
N LEU A 219 9.23 -12.06 -2.55
CA LEU A 219 9.74 -13.39 -2.28
C LEU A 219 9.53 -13.79 -0.81
N HIS A 220 9.70 -12.86 0.13
CA HIS A 220 9.33 -13.06 1.53
C HIS A 220 7.83 -13.31 1.71
N CYS A 221 6.96 -12.63 0.96
CA CYS A 221 5.52 -12.92 0.92
C CYS A 221 5.24 -14.34 0.41
N LEU A 222 5.91 -14.76 -0.66
CA LEU A 222 5.76 -16.11 -1.22
C LEU A 222 6.17 -17.18 -0.20
N LEU A 223 7.25 -16.92 0.53
CA LEU A 223 7.70 -17.76 1.62
C LEU A 223 6.67 -17.89 2.73
N TRP A 224 6.15 -16.75 3.19
CA TRP A 224 5.11 -16.70 4.21
C TRP A 224 3.86 -17.47 3.76
N ALA A 225 3.38 -17.24 2.54
CA ALA A 225 2.19 -17.91 2.01
C ALA A 225 2.35 -19.43 1.89
N ASN A 226 3.55 -19.94 1.57
CA ASN A 226 3.84 -21.37 1.50
C ASN A 226 3.98 -22.05 2.88
N LYS A 227 4.17 -21.28 3.96
CA LYS A 227 4.26 -21.81 5.34
C LYS A 227 2.90 -21.98 6.01
N LEU A 228 1.84 -21.38 5.46
CA LEU A 228 0.48 -21.49 6.00
C LEU A 228 -0.07 -22.90 5.71
N SER A 229 -0.14 -23.73 6.77
CA SER A 229 -0.58 -25.14 6.74
C SER A 229 -1.99 -25.33 6.15
N GLU A 230 -2.23 -26.51 5.58
CA GLU A 230 -3.42 -26.88 4.76
C GLU A 230 -4.60 -27.46 5.56
N ASP A 231 -4.67 -27.24 6.88
CA ASP A 231 -5.54 -28.06 7.73
C ASP A 231 -7.05 -27.70 7.61
N ASP A 232 -7.40 -26.52 7.10
CA ASP A 232 -8.79 -26.07 6.87
C ASP A 232 -9.09 -25.79 5.39
N ILE A 233 -10.25 -26.22 4.87
CA ILE A 233 -10.65 -26.07 3.46
C ILE A 233 -10.78 -24.58 3.05
N ASP A 234 -11.33 -23.74 3.92
CA ASP A 234 -11.51 -22.31 3.66
C ASP A 234 -10.19 -21.54 3.73
N ILE A 235 -9.31 -21.92 4.66
CA ILE A 235 -7.96 -21.39 4.76
C ILE A 235 -7.13 -21.85 3.56
N SER A 236 -7.32 -23.09 3.09
CA SER A 236 -6.68 -23.62 1.87
C SER A 236 -7.10 -22.85 0.61
N ARG A 237 -8.40 -22.53 0.44
CA ARG A 237 -8.87 -21.69 -0.68
C ARG A 237 -8.30 -20.28 -0.64
N TYR A 238 -8.28 -19.67 0.55
CA TYR A 238 -7.68 -18.35 0.78
C TYR A 238 -6.16 -18.36 0.50
N ASN A 239 -5.43 -19.34 1.03
CA ASN A 239 -3.98 -19.50 0.83
C ASN A 239 -3.66 -19.68 -0.64
N LYS A 240 -4.42 -20.49 -1.38
CA LYS A 240 -4.28 -20.64 -2.85
C LYS A 240 -4.51 -19.31 -3.57
N SER A 241 -5.54 -18.56 -3.18
CA SER A 241 -5.86 -17.25 -3.78
C SER A 241 -4.75 -16.22 -3.55
N ILE A 242 -4.24 -16.13 -2.32
CA ILE A 242 -3.10 -15.28 -1.97
C ILE A 242 -1.85 -15.70 -2.73
N LEU A 243 -1.54 -17.00 -2.73
CA LEU A 243 -0.36 -17.53 -3.38
C LEU A 243 -0.37 -17.20 -4.88
N ASN A 244 -1.50 -17.40 -5.56
CA ASN A 244 -1.67 -17.02 -6.96
C ASN A 244 -1.45 -15.50 -7.17
N LYS A 245 -1.98 -14.66 -6.28
CA LYS A 245 -1.78 -13.20 -6.38
C LYS A 245 -0.34 -12.77 -6.11
N ILE A 246 0.39 -13.45 -5.22
CA ILE A 246 1.82 -13.21 -4.99
C ILE A 246 2.62 -13.60 -6.23
N TYR A 247 2.30 -14.74 -6.85
CA TYR A 247 2.90 -15.14 -8.12
C TYR A 247 2.60 -14.12 -9.24
N ASP A 248 1.37 -13.62 -9.35
CA ASP A 248 1.04 -12.54 -10.29
C ASP A 248 1.91 -11.31 -10.06
N CYS A 249 2.07 -10.88 -8.79
CA CYS A 249 2.92 -9.74 -8.43
C CYS A 249 4.38 -9.98 -8.80
N LEU A 250 4.89 -11.18 -8.54
CA LEU A 250 6.26 -11.57 -8.89
C LEU A 250 6.46 -11.53 -10.41
N ASN A 251 5.57 -12.16 -11.18
CA ASN A 251 5.65 -12.20 -12.64
C ASN A 251 5.59 -10.79 -13.24
N LYS A 252 4.72 -9.92 -12.73
CA LYS A 252 4.63 -8.53 -13.18
C LYS A 252 5.87 -7.73 -12.80
N SER A 253 6.41 -7.94 -11.60
CA SER A 253 7.66 -7.30 -11.17
C SER A 253 8.84 -7.73 -12.03
N ILE A 254 8.90 -9.02 -12.41
CA ILE A 254 9.92 -9.54 -13.33
C ILE A 254 9.72 -8.98 -14.74
N ALA A 255 8.48 -8.86 -15.22
CA ALA A 255 8.19 -8.29 -16.55
C ALA A 255 8.57 -6.81 -16.67
N LEU A 256 8.71 -6.11 -15.54
CA LEU A 256 9.22 -4.73 -15.49
C LEU A 256 10.75 -4.65 -15.65
N LEU A 257 11.46 -5.77 -15.56
CA LEU A 257 12.91 -5.85 -15.72
C LEU A 257 13.31 -5.93 -17.19
N ASN A 258 14.40 -5.26 -17.55
CA ASN A 258 15.10 -5.54 -18.79
C ASN A 258 16.10 -6.70 -18.60
N GLY A 259 16.60 -7.29 -19.69
CA GLY A 259 17.47 -8.48 -19.63
C GLY A 259 18.74 -8.31 -18.78
N SER A 260 19.38 -7.13 -18.84
CA SER A 260 20.57 -6.83 -18.01
C SER A 260 20.24 -6.69 -16.52
N MET A 261 19.09 -6.09 -16.20
CA MET A 261 18.62 -5.92 -14.83
C MET A 261 18.22 -7.26 -14.21
N PHE A 262 17.54 -8.09 -14.97
CA PHE A 262 17.19 -9.43 -14.55
C PHE A 262 18.42 -10.24 -14.11
N VAL A 263 19.52 -10.18 -14.87
CA VAL A 263 20.77 -10.87 -14.50
C VAL A 263 21.38 -10.30 -13.22
N SER A 264 21.41 -8.96 -13.06
CA SER A 264 21.92 -8.33 -11.83
C SER A 264 21.07 -8.70 -10.60
N ILE A 265 19.75 -8.79 -10.75
CA ILE A 265 18.82 -9.12 -9.67
C ILE A 265 18.92 -10.57 -9.28
N ILE A 266 18.98 -11.47 -10.25
CA ILE A 266 19.23 -12.89 -9.99
C ILE A 266 20.61 -13.07 -9.34
N SER A 267 21.64 -12.36 -9.81
CA SER A 267 22.97 -12.40 -9.20
C SER A 267 22.94 -11.90 -7.75
N ASN A 268 22.25 -10.80 -7.45
CA ASN A 268 22.11 -10.27 -6.10
C ASN A 268 21.27 -11.19 -5.19
N LEU A 269 20.18 -11.77 -5.71
CA LEU A 269 19.37 -12.78 -4.98
C LEU A 269 20.15 -14.06 -4.71
N LEU A 270 21.06 -14.44 -5.62
CA LEU A 270 21.99 -15.55 -5.44
C LEU A 270 23.13 -15.19 -4.49
N GLN A 271 23.52 -13.92 -4.36
CA GLN A 271 24.56 -13.50 -3.41
C GLN A 271 24.04 -13.26 -1.99
N GLN A 272 22.77 -12.88 -1.82
CA GLN A 272 22.11 -12.73 -0.51
C GLN A 272 21.81 -14.07 0.20
N GLN A 273 22.49 -15.15 -0.21
CA GLN A 273 22.46 -16.53 0.27
C GLN A 273 22.73 -16.68 1.78
N GLN A 274 21.71 -16.50 2.62
CA GLN A 274 21.71 -17.18 3.93
C GLN A 274 20.42 -17.90 4.33
N THR A 275 19.31 -17.84 3.58
CA THR A 275 18.04 -18.31 4.19
C THR A 275 17.11 -19.26 3.46
N ASN A 276 17.32 -19.81 2.24
CA ASN A 276 16.65 -21.08 1.84
C ASN A 276 16.95 -21.52 0.39
N GLU A 277 17.70 -22.61 0.25
CA GLU A 277 18.05 -23.27 -1.03
C GLU A 277 16.81 -23.78 -1.81
N LYS A 278 15.73 -24.16 -1.11
CA LYS A 278 14.46 -24.60 -1.71
C LYS A 278 13.71 -23.48 -2.44
N LEU A 279 13.90 -22.23 -2.04
CA LEU A 279 13.29 -21.08 -2.71
C LEU A 279 14.01 -20.80 -4.01
N GLN A 280 15.35 -20.78 -3.99
CA GLN A 280 16.13 -20.55 -5.19
C GLN A 280 15.75 -21.55 -6.27
N ARG A 281 15.60 -22.85 -5.95
CA ARG A 281 15.12 -23.85 -6.93
C ARG A 281 13.73 -23.53 -7.47
N LYS A 282 12.71 -23.33 -6.63
CA LYS A 282 11.34 -23.09 -7.11
C LYS A 282 11.18 -21.77 -7.87
N THR A 283 11.89 -20.73 -7.44
CA THR A 283 11.87 -19.42 -8.08
C THR A 283 12.67 -19.44 -9.37
N LEU A 284 13.87 -20.03 -9.42
CA LEU A 284 14.65 -20.20 -10.65
C LEU A 284 13.95 -21.11 -11.65
N GLU A 285 13.40 -22.25 -11.23
CA GLU A 285 12.64 -23.16 -12.11
C GLU A 285 11.47 -22.42 -12.76
N ARG A 286 10.71 -21.62 -12.01
CA ARG A 286 9.57 -20.89 -12.60
C ARG A 286 9.96 -19.65 -13.41
N ILE A 287 11.03 -18.97 -13.04
CA ILE A 287 11.59 -17.85 -13.82
C ILE A 287 12.12 -18.35 -15.16
N LEU A 288 12.77 -19.51 -15.20
CA LEU A 288 13.21 -20.16 -16.43
C LEU A 288 12.01 -20.64 -17.28
N LEU A 289 10.95 -21.16 -16.65
CA LEU A 289 9.73 -21.57 -17.35
C LEU A 289 8.91 -20.40 -17.91
N THR A 290 8.98 -19.20 -17.30
CA THR A 290 8.29 -18.01 -17.82
C THR A 290 9.05 -17.34 -18.97
N ASN A 291 10.38 -17.41 -18.97
CA ASN A 291 11.20 -16.96 -20.11
C ASN A 291 11.22 -17.94 -21.29
N ALA A 292 10.88 -19.22 -21.09
CA ALA A 292 10.77 -20.19 -22.19
C ALA A 292 9.45 -20.09 -22.97
N ASN A 293 8.45 -19.36 -22.45
CA ASN A 293 7.12 -19.21 -23.03
C ASN A 293 6.85 -17.81 -23.63
N ASN A 294 7.86 -16.94 -23.67
CA ASN A 294 7.90 -15.66 -24.41
C ASN A 294 8.97 -15.74 -25.49
#